data_AF-A0A2G8JL01-F1
#
_entry.id   AF-A0A2G8JL01-F1
#
_cell.length_a   1.000
_cell.length_b   1.000
_cell.length_c   1.000
_cell.angle_alpha   90.00
_cell.angle_beta   90.00
_cell.angle_gamma   90.00
#
_symmetry.space_group_name_H-M   'P 1'
#
loop_
_entity.id
_entity.type
_entity.pdbx_description
1 polymer ?
#
loop_
_entity_poly.entity_id
_entity_poly.type
_entity_poly.pdbx_seq_one_letter_code
_entity_poly.pdbx_strand_id
1 'polypeptide(L)'
;MKVMQEQMRSQAVEYCYLKEISRKYSDGQAIAQRVAKQLKRSAGSLKSSICGFNNKFASQQSVTFAQVADPSSDFNQLISSDVLSYNQDIPLVVWRKATDALNLCDRGHEEEEIVRTEMKNTPFLPESTIYHPG
;
A
#
# COMPACT_ATOMS: atom_id res chain seq x y z
N MET A 1 -15.45 -14.28 14.18
CA MET A 1 -15.88 -12.88 14.17
C MET A 1 -14.67 -11.94 14.22
N LYS A 2 -13.85 -11.96 15.29
CA LYS A 2 -12.67 -11.10 15.46
C LYS A 2 -11.67 -11.10 14.29
N VAL A 3 -11.26 -12.27 13.78
CA VAL A 3 -10.31 -12.37 12.64
C VAL A 3 -10.82 -11.65 11.37
N MET A 4 -12.12 -11.78 11.05
CA MET A 4 -12.70 -11.11 9.88
C MET A 4 -12.80 -9.59 10.11
N GLN A 5 -13.11 -9.19 11.33
CA GLN A 5 -13.13 -7.80 11.77
C GLN A 5 -11.72 -7.17 11.69
N GLU A 6 -10.68 -7.85 12.16
CA GLU A 6 -9.27 -7.43 12.05
C GLU A 6 -8.82 -7.28 10.59
N GLN A 7 -9.19 -8.25 9.75
CA GLN A 7 -8.92 -8.19 8.31
C GLN A 7 -9.60 -6.98 7.67
N MET A 8 -10.87 -6.72 8.00
CA MET A 8 -11.61 -5.55 7.53
C MET A 8 -10.99 -4.24 8.02
N ARG A 9 -10.52 -4.18 9.27
CA ARG A 9 -9.80 -3.02 9.83
C ARG A 9 -8.50 -2.75 9.08
N SER A 10 -7.70 -3.78 8.81
CA SER A 10 -6.46 -3.65 8.05
C SER A 10 -6.71 -3.12 6.64
N GLN A 11 -7.73 -3.66 5.96
CA GLN A 11 -8.15 -3.21 4.64
C GLN A 11 -8.70 -1.78 4.65
N ALA A 12 -9.41 -1.37 5.70
CA ALA A 12 -9.89 0.00 5.86
C ALA A 12 -8.75 1.00 6.06
N VAL A 13 -7.74 0.65 6.87
CA VAL A 13 -6.53 1.46 7.05
C VAL A 13 -5.78 1.65 5.72
N GLU A 14 -5.59 0.57 4.96
CA GLU A 14 -4.97 0.64 3.63
C GLU A 14 -5.80 1.51 2.66
N TYR A 15 -7.11 1.33 2.63
CA TYR A 15 -8.02 2.13 1.80
C TYR A 15 -7.92 3.63 2.13
N CYS A 16 -7.91 3.98 3.42
CA CYS A 16 -7.74 5.36 3.88
C CYS A 16 -6.37 5.92 3.49
N TYR A 17 -5.30 5.16 3.69
CA TYR A 17 -3.96 5.57 3.28
C TYR A 17 -3.88 5.87 1.77
N LEU A 18 -4.37 4.95 0.94
CA LEU A 18 -4.40 5.12 -0.52
C LEU A 18 -5.27 6.31 -0.95
N LYS A 19 -6.38 6.57 -0.23
CA LYS A 19 -7.23 7.73 -0.46
C LYS A 19 -6.50 9.04 -0.14
N GLU A 20 -5.75 9.11 0.96
CA GLU A 20 -4.92 10.29 1.26
C GLU A 20 -3.80 10.47 0.24
N ILE A 21 -3.15 9.39 -0.18
CA ILE A 21 -2.13 9.44 -1.23
C ILE A 21 -2.70 9.92 -2.56
N SER A 22 -3.89 9.45 -2.94
CA SER A 22 -4.54 9.86 -4.19
C SER A 22 -4.83 11.37 -4.25
N ARG A 23 -4.98 12.03 -3.10
CA ARG A 23 -5.15 13.50 -3.04
C ARG A 23 -3.86 14.27 -3.28
N LYS A 24 -2.70 13.66 -3.04
CA LYS A 24 -1.38 14.29 -3.17
C LYS A 24 -0.86 14.30 -4.60
N TYR A 25 -1.32 13.37 -5.43
CA TYR A 25 -0.88 13.25 -6.82
C TYR A 25 -1.96 13.74 -7.78
N SER A 26 -1.59 14.65 -8.67
CA SER A 26 -2.46 15.17 -9.72
C SER A 26 -2.67 14.15 -10.84
N ASP A 27 -3.86 14.23 -11.46
CA ASP A 27 -4.28 13.30 -12.50
C ASP A 27 -3.33 13.36 -13.71
N GLY A 28 -3.02 12.19 -14.30
CA GLY A 28 -2.08 12.07 -15.42
C GLY A 28 -0.65 11.65 -15.07
N GLN A 29 -0.22 11.73 -13.79
CA GLN A 29 1.06 11.14 -13.38
C GLN A 29 0.99 9.62 -13.31
N ALA A 30 2.07 8.92 -13.69
CA ALA A 30 2.12 7.45 -13.64
C ALA A 30 1.85 6.90 -12.22
N ILE A 31 2.26 7.64 -11.19
CA ILE A 31 1.97 7.31 -9.78
C ILE A 31 0.48 7.48 -9.48
N ALA A 32 -0.17 8.55 -9.93
CA ALA A 32 -1.61 8.75 -9.76
C ALA A 32 -2.42 7.59 -10.36
N GLN A 33 -2.04 7.12 -11.56
CA GLN A 33 -2.69 5.97 -12.19
C GLN A 33 -2.48 4.66 -11.40
N ARG A 34 -1.28 4.43 -10.85
CA ARG A 34 -1.00 3.25 -10.00
C ARG A 34 -1.81 3.30 -8.71
N VAL A 35 -1.82 4.44 -8.02
CA VAL A 35 -2.57 4.65 -6.78
C VAL A 35 -4.07 4.50 -7.02
N ALA A 36 -4.61 5.04 -8.12
CA ALA A 36 -6.02 4.87 -8.47
C ALA A 36 -6.40 3.39 -8.69
N LYS A 37 -5.53 2.61 -9.36
CA LYS A 37 -5.72 1.15 -9.51
C LYS A 37 -5.68 0.43 -8.16
N GLN A 38 -4.74 0.76 -7.30
CA GLN A 38 -4.63 0.19 -5.95
C GLN A 38 -5.84 0.54 -5.09
N LEU A 39 -6.29 1.80 -5.11
CA LEU A 39 -7.46 2.27 -4.39
C LEU A 39 -8.72 1.51 -4.83
N LYS A 40 -8.91 1.30 -6.13
CA LYS A 40 -10.03 0.51 -6.67
C LYS A 40 -9.97 -0.95 -6.20
N ARG A 41 -8.79 -1.57 -6.21
CA ARG A 41 -8.58 -2.95 -5.72
C ARG A 41 -8.84 -3.06 -4.22
N SER A 42 -8.30 -2.15 -3.42
CA SER A 42 -8.50 -2.09 -1.96
C SER A 42 -9.97 -1.92 -1.61
N ALA A 43 -10.67 -0.96 -2.25
CA ALA A 43 -12.11 -0.79 -2.06
C ALA A 43 -12.92 -2.04 -2.44
N GLY A 44 -12.55 -2.72 -3.53
CA GLY A 44 -13.18 -3.98 -3.94
C GLY A 44 -12.96 -5.10 -2.93
N SER A 45 -11.73 -5.25 -2.43
CA SER A 45 -11.38 -6.24 -1.41
C SER A 45 -12.17 -6.02 -0.12
N LEU A 46 -12.25 -4.77 0.35
CA LEU A 46 -13.01 -4.40 1.54
C LEU A 46 -14.51 -4.69 1.38
N LYS A 47 -15.10 -4.38 0.22
CA LYS A 47 -16.50 -4.72 -0.08
C LYS A 47 -16.74 -6.23 -0.04
N SER A 48 -15.82 -7.03 -0.57
CA SER A 48 -15.91 -8.49 -0.52
C SER A 48 -15.85 -9.01 0.92
N SER A 49 -14.96 -8.46 1.76
CA SER A 49 -14.89 -8.82 3.18
C SER A 49 -16.16 -8.45 3.94
N ILE A 50 -16.72 -7.26 3.70
CA ILE A 50 -18.00 -6.83 4.27
C ILE A 50 -19.13 -7.77 3.86
N CYS A 51 -19.20 -8.14 2.58
CA CYS A 51 -20.19 -9.10 2.09
C CYS A 51 -20.04 -10.45 2.80
N GLY A 52 -18.81 -10.96 2.92
CA GLY A 52 -18.53 -12.20 3.64
C GLY A 52 -18.89 -12.14 5.13
N PHE A 53 -18.64 -11.00 5.79
CA PHE A 53 -19.02 -10.77 7.17
C PHE A 53 -20.54 -10.73 7.32
N ASN A 54 -21.23 -9.90 6.53
CA ASN A 54 -22.68 -9.77 6.58
C ASN A 54 -23.37 -11.10 6.27
N ASN A 55 -22.90 -11.88 5.28
CA ASN A 55 -23.49 -13.18 4.98
C ASN A 55 -23.37 -14.18 6.14
N LYS A 56 -22.29 -14.11 6.93
CA LYS A 56 -22.07 -15.00 8.07
C LYS A 56 -22.73 -14.52 9.36
N PHE A 57 -22.87 -13.21 9.55
CA PHE A 57 -23.27 -12.59 10.82
C PHE A 57 -24.46 -11.64 10.68
N ALA A 58 -25.23 -11.71 9.59
CA ALA A 58 -26.38 -10.82 9.31
C ALA A 58 -27.37 -10.72 10.46
N SER A 59 -27.60 -11.80 11.20
CA SER A 59 -28.53 -11.85 12.33
C SER A 59 -28.01 -11.18 13.59
N GLN A 60 -26.70 -10.93 13.68
CA GLN A 60 -26.04 -10.34 14.84
C GLN A 60 -25.68 -8.88 14.59
N GLN A 61 -25.03 -8.60 13.46
CA GLN A 61 -24.58 -7.27 13.10
C GLN A 61 -24.36 -7.18 11.59
N SER A 62 -25.15 -6.36 10.91
CA SER A 62 -24.90 -5.97 9.53
C SER A 62 -24.11 -4.67 9.52
N VAL A 63 -23.05 -4.61 8.69
CA VAL A 63 -22.22 -3.41 8.55
C VAL A 63 -22.13 -2.93 7.12
N THR A 64 -22.03 -1.62 6.98
CA THR A 64 -21.94 -0.96 5.67
C THR A 64 -20.50 -0.58 5.33
N PHE A 65 -20.24 -0.36 4.05
CA PHE A 65 -18.93 0.13 3.61
C PHE A 65 -18.53 1.44 4.28
N ALA A 66 -19.46 2.40 4.42
CA ALA A 66 -19.16 3.68 5.06
C ALA A 66 -18.74 3.54 6.52
N GLN A 67 -19.38 2.61 7.26
CA GLN A 67 -19.02 2.32 8.65
C GLN A 67 -17.64 1.67 8.77
N VAL A 68 -17.28 0.77 7.85
CA VAL A 68 -16.03 0.01 7.94
C VAL A 68 -14.85 0.80 7.36
N ALA A 69 -15.07 1.54 6.28
CA ALA A 69 -14.04 2.26 5.54
C ALA A 69 -13.48 3.47 6.29
N ASP A 70 -14.08 3.86 7.41
CA ASP A 70 -13.52 4.82 8.35
C ASP A 70 -12.89 4.07 9.55
N PRO A 71 -11.56 4.04 9.67
CA PRO A 71 -10.86 3.41 10.79
C PRO A 71 -11.20 4.02 12.16
N SER A 72 -11.75 5.23 12.20
CA SER A 72 -12.14 5.90 13.44
C SER A 72 -13.57 5.58 13.88
N SER A 73 -14.33 4.84 13.06
CA SER A 73 -15.71 4.45 13.39
C SER A 73 -15.78 3.54 14.62
N ASP A 74 -16.93 3.58 15.29
CA ASP A 74 -17.22 2.74 16.46
C ASP A 74 -17.05 1.23 16.16
N PHE A 75 -17.30 0.82 14.91
CA PHE A 75 -17.08 -0.56 14.46
C PHE A 75 -15.62 -0.98 14.60
N ASN A 76 -14.69 -0.10 14.28
CA ASN A 76 -13.25 -0.36 14.35
C ASN A 76 -12.68 -0.15 15.76
N GLN A 77 -13.31 0.70 16.58
CA GLN A 77 -12.91 0.92 17.99
C GLN A 77 -13.10 -0.34 18.85
N LEU A 78 -14.16 -1.11 18.61
CA LEU A 78 -14.42 -2.40 19.27
C LEU A 78 -13.35 -3.48 19.01
N ILE A 79 -12.59 -3.33 17.92
CA ILE A 79 -11.52 -4.26 17.52
C ILE A 79 -10.18 -3.83 18.15
N SER A 80 -10.01 -2.53 18.40
CA SER A 80 -8.77 -1.94 18.92
C SER A 80 -8.44 -2.31 20.38
N SER A 81 -9.37 -2.86 21.17
CA SER A 81 -9.03 -3.26 22.55
C SER A 81 -8.04 -4.42 22.60
N ASP A 82 -8.04 -5.29 21.59
CA ASP A 82 -7.21 -6.50 21.58
C ASP A 82 -6.07 -6.45 20.56
N VAL A 83 -6.16 -5.61 19.51
CA VAL A 83 -5.14 -5.54 18.44
C VAL A 83 -3.90 -4.74 18.85
N LEU A 84 -3.94 -3.94 19.92
CA LEU A 84 -2.71 -3.44 20.53
C LEU A 84 -1.95 -4.51 21.35
N SER A 85 -2.47 -5.74 21.40
CA SER A 85 -1.74 -6.92 21.89
C SER A 85 -0.86 -7.58 20.81
N TYR A 86 -0.48 -6.88 19.74
CA TYR A 86 0.77 -7.21 19.06
C TYR A 86 1.91 -6.83 20.01
N ASN A 87 2.37 -7.81 20.81
CA ASN A 87 3.64 -7.84 21.53
C ASN A 87 4.30 -6.45 21.70
N GLN A 88 3.96 -5.76 22.79
CA GLN A 88 4.62 -4.51 23.20
C GLN A 88 6.13 -4.71 23.55
N ASP A 89 6.78 -5.79 23.10
CA ASP A 89 8.19 -6.04 23.32
C ASP A 89 9.10 -5.13 22.48
N ILE A 90 8.61 -4.65 21.33
CA ILE A 90 9.42 -3.82 20.43
C ILE A 90 8.95 -2.37 20.50
N PRO A 91 9.79 -1.45 21.02
CA PRO A 91 9.49 -0.03 21.04
C PRO A 91 9.15 0.51 19.65
N LEU A 92 8.15 1.39 19.56
CA LEU A 92 7.71 2.04 18.32
C LEU A 92 8.86 2.69 17.53
N VAL A 93 9.87 3.21 18.22
CA VAL A 93 11.06 3.81 17.60
C VAL A 93 11.86 2.76 16.82
N VAL A 94 11.99 1.53 17.33
CA VAL A 94 12.70 0.43 16.67
C VAL A 94 11.91 -0.03 15.45
N TRP A 95 10.58 -0.13 15.58
CA TRP A 95 9.70 -0.44 14.46
C TRP A 95 9.83 0.58 13.31
N ARG A 96 9.79 1.87 13.63
CA ARG A 96 9.97 2.94 12.63
C ARG A 96 11.32 2.82 11.91
N LYS A 97 12.40 2.62 12.66
CA LYS A 97 13.74 2.43 12.08
C LYS A 97 13.81 1.20 11.18
N ALA A 98 13.16 0.10 11.54
CA ALA A 98 13.10 -1.10 10.71
C ALA A 98 12.33 -0.84 9.40
N THR A 99 11.20 -0.12 9.49
CA THR A 99 10.44 0.32 8.31
C THR A 99 11.26 1.25 7.42
N ASP A 100 11.98 2.21 8.00
CA ASP A 100 12.84 3.13 7.25
C ASP A 100 13.98 2.38 6.54
N ALA A 101 14.59 1.40 7.20
CA ALA A 101 15.63 0.55 6.61
C ALA A 101 15.09 -0.29 5.45
N LEU A 102 13.89 -0.88 5.61
CA LEU A 102 13.24 -1.64 4.54
C LEU A 102 12.97 -0.77 3.31
N ASN A 103 12.39 0.42 3.52
CA ASN A 103 12.12 1.36 2.45
C ASN A 103 13.40 1.81 1.73
N LEU A 104 14.51 1.95 2.45
CA LEU A 104 15.81 2.29 1.86
C LEU A 104 16.35 1.15 0.98
N CYS A 105 16.24 -0.10 1.42
CA CYS A 105 16.60 -1.27 0.63
C CYS A 105 15.76 -1.37 -0.66
N ASP A 106 14.44 -1.20 -0.55
CA ASP A 106 13.55 -1.28 -1.70
C ASP A 106 13.86 -0.20 -2.74
N ARG A 107 14.15 1.02 -2.29
CA ARG A 107 14.61 2.11 -3.16
C ARG A 107 15.95 1.81 -3.82
N GLY A 108 16.89 1.25 -3.08
CA GLY A 108 18.20 0.85 -3.63
C GLY A 108 18.05 -0.18 -4.74
N HIS A 109 17.16 -1.17 -4.57
CA HIS A 109 16.87 -2.15 -5.61
C HIS A 109 16.21 -1.52 -6.84
N GLU A 110 15.25 -0.60 -6.65
CA GLU A 110 14.62 0.13 -7.76
C GLU A 110 15.65 0.94 -8.56
N GLU A 111 16.53 1.66 -7.87
CA GLU A 111 17.61 2.44 -8.50
C GLU A 111 18.60 1.55 -9.27
N GLU A 112 18.98 0.40 -8.70
CA GLU A 112 19.84 -0.57 -9.39
C GLU A 112 19.19 -1.10 -10.68
N GLU A 113 17.90 -1.42 -10.62
CA GLU A 113 17.16 -1.93 -11.78
C GLU A 113 17.03 -0.87 -12.90
N ILE A 114 16.82 0.39 -12.52
CA ILE A 114 16.81 1.52 -13.47
C ILE A 114 18.17 1.65 -14.15
N VAL A 115 19.26 1.76 -13.37
CA VAL A 115 20.62 1.91 -13.92
C VAL A 115 20.97 0.74 -14.83
N ARG A 116 20.67 -0.50 -14.41
CA ARG A 116 20.91 -1.70 -15.22
C ARG A 116 20.14 -1.65 -16.54
N THR A 117 18.92 -1.11 -16.53
CA THR A 117 18.10 -0.95 -17.74
C THR A 117 18.68 0.13 -18.65
N GLU A 118 19.11 1.26 -18.12
CA GLU A 118 19.73 2.35 -18.88
C GLU A 118 21.06 1.90 -19.52
N MET A 119 21.91 1.18 -18.78
CA MET A 119 23.17 0.65 -19.31
C MET A 119 22.95 -0.34 -20.46
N LYS A 120 21.92 -1.20 -20.37
CA LYS A 120 21.56 -2.11 -21.47
C LYS A 120 21.02 -1.39 -22.70
N ASN A 121 20.33 -0.27 -22.50
CA ASN A 121 19.69 0.50 -23.55
C ASN A 121 20.59 1.61 -24.12
N THR A 122 21.81 1.76 -23.61
CA THR A 122 22.79 2.70 -24.16
C THR A 122 23.51 2.04 -25.34
N PRO A 123 23.27 2.46 -26.59
CA PRO A 123 24.03 1.93 -27.71
C PRO A 123 25.50 2.36 -27.53
N PHE A 124 26.40 1.39 -27.47
CA PHE A 124 27.83 1.65 -27.65
C PHE A 124 27.99 2.35 -29.00
N LEU A 125 28.32 3.64 -29.00
CA LEU A 125 28.93 4.27 -30.16
C LEU A 125 30.38 3.75 -30.21
N PRO A 126 30.77 2.94 -31.21
CA PRO A 126 32.16 2.53 -31.32
C PRO A 126 33.03 3.77 -31.55
N GLU A 127 34.05 3.94 -30.71
CA GLU A 127 35.17 4.85 -30.95
C GLU A 127 35.98 4.38 -32.16
N SER A 128 35.45 4.61 -33.36
CA SER A 128 36.22 4.51 -34.60
C SER A 128 35.54 5.32 -35.69
N THR A 129 35.53 6.64 -35.52
CA THR A 129 35.59 7.54 -36.67
C THR A 129 36.93 8.26 -36.57
N ILE A 130 38.00 7.55 -36.90
CA ILE A 130 39.28 8.17 -37.19
C ILE A 130 39.02 9.11 -38.36
N TYR A 131 39.04 10.40 -38.08
CA TYR A 131 39.04 11.45 -39.09
C TYR A 131 40.37 11.36 -39.83
N HIS A 132 40.35 10.92 -41.09
CA HIS A 132 41.48 11.11 -41.99
C HIS A 132 41.22 12.38 -42.82
N PRO A 133 41.90 13.50 -42.55
CA PRO A 133 42.00 14.58 -43.51
C PRO A 133 43.18 14.28 -44.47
N GLY A 134 42.90 14.30 -45.78
CA GLY A 134 43.92 14.21 -46.84
C GLY A 134 43.51 13.31 -47.98
#